data_AF-A0A812IX26-F1
#
_entry.id   AF-A0A812IX26-F1
#
_cell.length_a   1.000
_cell.length_b   1.000
_cell.length_c   1.000
_cell.angle_alpha   90.00
_cell.angle_beta   90.00
_cell.angle_gamma   90.00
#
_symmetry.space_group_name_H-M   'P 1'
#
loop_
_entity.id
_entity.type
_entity.pdbx_description
1 polymer ?
#
loop_
_entity_poly.entity_id
_entity_poly.type
_entity_poly.pdbx_seq_one_letter_code
_entity_poly.pdbx_strand_id
1 'polypeptide(L)'
;PVPAFALKPPEPEPWQLLRQIQLPDKKEEENYEISEKGSNSEAEEEPDRSHKRTPDWSLKFLELLETQADIDADTIFGSRVPRCVLEEIFTDRDYLRYAADRPARRRRGSSGEWRRDRLSRAEICKYKEQTGQHRRWQPRG
;
A
#
# COMPACT_ATOMS: atom_id res chain seq x y z
N PRO A 1 -19.25 -13.63 42.47
CA PRO A 1 -18.63 -12.53 41.70
C PRO A 1 -17.33 -13.00 41.03
N VAL A 2 -17.35 -13.13 39.70
CA VAL A 2 -16.15 -13.47 38.90
C VAL A 2 -15.34 -12.18 38.70
N PRO A 3 -14.01 -12.17 38.92
CA PRO A 3 -13.20 -10.97 38.72
C PRO A 3 -13.20 -10.58 37.24
N ALA A 4 -13.54 -9.32 36.97
CA ALA A 4 -13.42 -8.73 35.64
C ALA A 4 -11.93 -8.62 35.31
N PHE A 5 -11.45 -9.44 34.38
CA PHE A 5 -10.15 -9.21 33.74
C PHE A 5 -10.26 -7.89 32.98
N ALA A 6 -9.59 -6.84 33.48
CA ALA A 6 -9.46 -5.58 32.76
C ALA A 6 -8.79 -5.89 31.41
N LEU A 7 -9.59 -5.84 30.34
CA LEU A 7 -9.08 -5.91 28.97
C LEU A 7 -8.12 -4.72 28.82
N LYS A 8 -6.81 -4.98 28.76
CA LYS A 8 -5.84 -3.97 28.34
C LYS A 8 -6.35 -3.40 27.01
N PRO A 9 -6.32 -2.06 26.83
CA PRO A 9 -6.62 -1.49 25.53
C PRO A 9 -5.72 -2.15 24.49
N PRO A 10 -6.23 -2.44 23.28
CA PRO A 10 -5.46 -3.12 22.26
C PRO A 10 -4.19 -2.30 21.96
N GLU A 11 -3.03 -2.95 22.06
CA GLU A 11 -1.78 -2.33 21.64
C GLU A 11 -1.89 -1.94 20.16
N PRO A 12 -1.41 -0.75 19.77
CA PRO A 12 -1.49 -0.29 18.39
C PRO A 12 -0.69 -1.21 17.47
N GLU A 13 -1.29 -1.58 16.35
CA GLU A 13 -0.65 -2.37 15.31
C GLU A 13 0.54 -1.61 14.70
N PRO A 14 1.57 -2.30 14.17
CA PRO A 14 2.77 -1.64 13.64
C PRO A 14 2.51 -0.58 12.56
N TRP A 15 1.52 -0.76 11.68
CA TRP A 15 1.13 0.26 10.70
C TRP A 15 0.53 1.51 11.35
N GLN A 16 -0.14 1.37 12.51
CA GLN A 16 -0.67 2.49 13.27
C GLN A 16 0.49 3.28 13.89
N LEU A 17 1.50 2.58 14.41
CA LEU A 17 2.73 3.19 14.91
C LEU A 17 3.52 3.89 13.79
N LEU A 18 3.66 3.26 12.62
CA LEU A 18 4.30 3.87 11.45
C LEU A 18 3.63 5.19 11.07
N ARG A 19 2.29 5.26 11.11
CA ARG A 19 1.53 6.47 10.81
C ARG A 19 1.60 7.55 11.88
N GLN A 20 2.08 7.21 13.08
CA GLN A 20 2.33 8.18 14.16
C GLN A 20 3.71 8.83 14.05
N ILE A 21 4.61 8.29 13.21
CA ILE A 21 5.93 8.89 12.98
C ILE A 21 5.73 10.27 12.36
N GLN A 22 6.27 11.29 13.04
CA GLN A 22 6.26 12.65 12.53
C GLN A 22 7.21 12.73 11.35
N LEU A 23 6.64 12.94 10.16
CA LEU A 23 7.42 13.16 8.96
C LEU A 23 8.17 14.50 9.10
N PRO A 24 9.38 14.61 8.53
CA PRO A 24 10.07 15.89 8.45
C PRO A 24 9.22 16.90 7.68
N ASP A 25 9.49 18.19 7.90
CA ASP A 25 8.81 19.25 7.17
C ASP A 25 8.95 19.03 5.67
N LYS A 26 7.83 19.27 4.97
CA LYS A 26 7.74 19.11 3.52
C LYS A 26 8.82 19.96 2.86
N LYS A 27 9.75 19.29 2.17
CA LYS A 27 10.79 20.00 1.41
C LYS A 27 10.18 20.56 0.14
N GLU A 28 10.52 21.81 -0.21
CA GLU A 28 10.10 22.40 -1.48
C GLU A 28 10.56 21.55 -2.68
N GLU A 29 11.67 20.84 -2.50
CA GLU A 29 12.26 19.91 -3.45
C GLU A 29 11.38 18.69 -3.80
N GLU A 30 10.43 18.34 -2.93
CA GLU A 30 9.51 17.21 -3.08
C GLU A 30 8.19 17.60 -3.76
N ASN A 31 8.01 18.87 -4.12
CA ASN A 31 6.88 19.32 -4.94
C ASN A 31 7.13 18.98 -6.41
N TYR A 32 6.57 17.87 -6.87
CA TYR A 32 6.57 17.51 -8.30
C TYR A 32 5.58 18.36 -9.07
N GLU A 33 6.01 18.90 -10.21
CA GLU A 33 5.10 19.49 -11.19
C GLU A 33 4.13 18.40 -11.67
N ILE A 34 2.84 18.59 -11.38
CA ILE A 34 1.79 17.71 -11.89
C ILE A 34 1.68 18.00 -13.38
N SER A 35 2.25 17.12 -14.20
CA SER A 35 2.13 17.19 -15.66
C SER A 35 0.65 17.14 -16.04
N GLU A 36 0.17 18.16 -16.77
CA GLU A 36 -1.17 18.11 -17.36
C GLU A 36 -1.26 16.88 -18.26
N LYS A 37 -2.30 16.07 -18.04
CA LYS A 37 -2.50 14.83 -18.77
C LYS A 37 -2.74 15.14 -20.25
N GLY A 38 -1.71 14.97 -21.07
CA GLY A 38 -1.82 15.03 -22.53
C GLY A 38 -2.92 14.08 -23.02
N SER A 39 -3.78 14.59 -23.90
CA SER A 39 -4.91 13.85 -24.46
C SER A 39 -4.43 12.55 -25.12
N ASN A 40 -5.10 11.46 -24.79
CA ASN A 40 -4.85 10.08 -25.22
C ASN A 40 -4.49 9.96 -26.72
N SER A 41 -3.34 9.35 -27.06
CA SER A 41 -3.07 8.87 -28.42
C SER A 41 -2.44 7.49 -28.39
N GLU A 42 -3.13 6.56 -29.04
CA GLU A 42 -2.88 5.12 -29.23
C GLU A 42 -1.65 4.81 -30.12
N ALA A 43 -0.61 5.66 -30.03
CA ALA A 43 0.65 5.51 -30.74
C ALA A 43 1.76 5.55 -29.69
N GLU A 44 2.23 4.37 -29.28
CA GLU A 44 3.17 4.20 -28.18
C GLU A 44 4.60 4.61 -28.59
N GLU A 45 4.85 5.91 -28.66
CA GLU A 45 6.16 6.43 -28.24
C GLU A 45 6.07 6.68 -26.73
N GLU A 46 6.99 6.11 -25.96
CA GLU A 46 7.05 6.42 -24.53
C GLU A 46 7.15 7.94 -24.38
N PRO A 47 6.24 8.58 -23.62
CA PRO A 47 6.27 10.03 -23.48
C PRO A 47 7.60 10.44 -22.87
N ASP A 48 8.25 11.46 -23.44
CA ASP A 48 9.50 11.98 -22.93
C ASP A 48 9.32 12.45 -21.48
N ARG A 49 9.99 11.76 -20.55
CA ARG A 49 9.96 12.00 -19.10
C ARG A 49 11.27 12.60 -18.60
N SER A 50 12.21 12.95 -19.49
CA SER A 50 13.52 13.50 -19.13
C SER A 50 13.44 14.80 -18.31
N HIS A 51 12.35 15.55 -18.48
CA HIS A 51 12.09 16.80 -17.74
C HIS A 51 11.49 16.58 -16.34
N LYS A 52 11.10 15.36 -15.96
CA LYS A 52 10.55 15.09 -14.63
C LYS A 52 11.68 15.04 -13.60
N ARG A 53 11.54 15.81 -12.53
CA ARG A 53 12.51 15.80 -11.43
C ARG A 53 12.56 14.41 -10.78
N THR A 54 13.77 13.86 -10.64
CA THR A 54 14.03 12.61 -9.92
C THR A 54 14.22 12.90 -8.43
N PRO A 55 13.49 12.22 -7.51
CA PRO A 55 13.74 12.37 -6.07
C PRO A 55 15.16 11.96 -5.68
N ASP A 56 15.79 12.71 -4.80
CA ASP A 56 17.15 12.41 -4.31
C ASP A 56 17.25 11.04 -3.63
N TRP A 57 16.22 10.63 -2.89
CA TRP A 57 16.20 9.31 -2.24
C TRP A 57 16.29 8.17 -3.27
N SER A 58 15.76 8.39 -4.47
CA SER A 58 15.78 7.38 -5.54
C SER A 58 17.16 7.24 -6.19
N LEU A 59 18.07 8.21 -6.01
CA LEU A 59 19.45 8.10 -6.47
C LEU A 59 20.24 7.06 -5.66
N LYS A 60 19.85 6.85 -4.39
CA LYS A 60 20.50 5.91 -3.46
C LYS A 60 19.63 4.67 -3.22
N PHE A 61 18.72 4.35 -4.14
CA PHE A 61 17.74 3.30 -3.93
C PHE A 61 18.37 1.92 -3.68
N LEU A 62 19.52 1.62 -4.29
CA LEU A 62 20.22 0.35 -4.08
C LEU A 62 20.72 0.21 -2.63
N GLU A 63 21.32 1.26 -2.07
CA GLU A 63 21.74 1.30 -0.67
C GLU A 63 20.53 1.16 0.26
N LEU A 64 19.44 1.88 -0.04
CA LEU A 64 18.20 1.79 0.74
C LEU A 64 17.59 0.38 0.68
N LEU A 65 17.60 -0.26 -0.49
CA LEU A 65 17.08 -1.61 -0.69
C LEU A 65 17.86 -2.61 0.16
N GLU A 66 19.19 -2.51 0.18
CA GLU A 66 20.04 -3.36 1.03
C GLU A 66 19.70 -3.19 2.51
N THR A 67 19.49 -1.97 3.00
CA THR A 67 19.10 -1.72 4.41
C THR A 67 17.70 -2.23 4.78
N GLN A 68 16.85 -2.48 3.79
CA GLN A 68 15.48 -2.96 3.96
C GLN A 68 15.32 -4.45 3.63
N ALA A 69 16.35 -5.10 3.09
CA ALA A 69 16.26 -6.43 2.49
C ALA A 69 15.82 -7.53 3.46
N ASP A 70 16.18 -7.40 4.74
CA ASP A 70 15.87 -8.38 5.79
C ASP A 70 14.59 -8.07 6.57
N ILE A 71 13.90 -6.96 6.25
CA ILE A 71 12.68 -6.54 6.94
C ILE A 71 11.50 -7.42 6.53
N ASP A 72 10.81 -7.98 7.51
CA ASP A 72 9.57 -8.72 7.31
C ASP A 72 8.40 -7.75 7.04
N ALA A 73 7.97 -7.68 5.77
CA ALA A 73 6.87 -6.81 5.34
C ALA A 73 5.53 -7.12 6.04
N ASP A 74 5.29 -8.38 6.44
CA ASP A 74 4.07 -8.75 7.17
C ASP A 74 4.03 -8.08 8.55
N THR A 75 5.18 -7.66 9.09
CA THR A 75 5.22 -6.94 10.36
C THR A 75 4.88 -5.47 10.22
N ILE A 76 4.89 -4.92 9.00
CA ILE A 76 4.44 -3.54 8.72
C ILE A 76 2.99 -3.57 8.28
N PHE A 77 2.68 -4.33 7.23
CA PHE A 77 1.36 -4.32 6.58
C PHE A 77 0.37 -5.29 7.25
N GLY A 78 0.86 -6.17 8.12
CA GLY A 78 0.05 -7.16 8.82
C GLY A 78 -0.54 -8.21 7.87
N SER A 79 -1.45 -9.00 8.41
CA SER A 79 -2.30 -9.93 7.64
C SER A 79 -3.59 -9.28 7.13
N ARG A 80 -3.76 -7.96 7.33
CA ARG A 80 -5.04 -7.27 7.18
C ARG A 80 -4.88 -5.95 6.44
N VAL A 81 -4.58 -6.04 5.15
CA VAL A 81 -4.84 -4.92 4.24
C VAL A 81 -6.35 -4.62 4.28
N PRO A 82 -6.77 -3.35 4.48
CA PRO A 82 -8.18 -2.99 4.48
C PRO A 82 -8.89 -3.50 3.23
N ARG A 83 -10.15 -3.92 3.38
CA ARG A 83 -10.94 -4.30 2.21
C ARG A 83 -11.15 -3.06 1.34
N CYS A 84 -10.90 -3.18 0.05
CA CYS A 84 -11.27 -2.14 -0.91
C CYS A 84 -12.80 -2.17 -1.09
N VAL A 85 -13.50 -1.33 -0.32
CA VAL A 85 -14.94 -1.12 -0.43
C VAL A 85 -15.14 0.01 -1.44
N LEU A 86 -15.54 -0.35 -2.66
CA LEU A 86 -15.67 0.61 -3.75
C LEU A 86 -16.71 1.69 -3.44
N GLU A 87 -17.72 1.35 -2.65
CA GLU A 87 -18.79 2.26 -2.23
C GLU A 87 -18.31 3.37 -1.29
N GLU A 88 -17.24 3.13 -0.53
CA GLU A 88 -16.61 4.15 0.31
C GLU A 88 -15.69 5.07 -0.50
N ILE A 89 -15.13 4.58 -1.62
CA ILE A 89 -14.18 5.30 -2.46
C ILE A 89 -14.90 6.09 -3.56
N PHE A 90 -15.87 5.45 -4.22
CA PHE A 90 -16.66 5.98 -5.32
C PHE A 90 -18.12 6.09 -4.89
N THR A 91 -18.49 7.31 -4.53
CA THR A 91 -19.82 7.60 -4.03
C THR A 91 -20.87 7.48 -5.15
N ASP A 92 -22.14 7.37 -4.77
CA ASP A 92 -23.23 7.35 -5.75
C ASP A 92 -23.23 8.60 -6.64
N ARG A 93 -22.81 9.75 -6.09
CA ARG A 93 -22.65 11.00 -6.85
C ARG A 93 -21.61 10.87 -7.97
N ASP A 94 -20.49 10.20 -7.70
CA ASP A 94 -19.43 9.99 -8.69
C ASP A 94 -19.93 9.09 -9.82
N TYR A 95 -20.68 8.04 -9.48
CA TYR A 95 -21.30 7.18 -10.48
C TYR A 95 -22.37 7.91 -11.31
N LEU A 96 -23.24 8.72 -10.71
CA LEU A 96 -24.24 9.50 -11.44
C LEU A 96 -23.60 10.49 -12.43
N ARG A 97 -22.43 11.03 -12.08
CA ARG A 97 -21.70 11.97 -12.94
C ARG A 97 -21.05 11.30 -14.17
N TYR A 98 -20.59 10.05 -14.03
CA TYR A 98 -19.76 9.39 -15.05
C TYR A 98 -20.38 8.13 -15.68
N ALA A 99 -21.51 7.62 -15.16
CA ALA A 99 -22.18 6.44 -15.69
C ALA A 99 -23.22 6.83 -16.75
N ALA A 100 -22.76 7.09 -17.98
CA ALA A 100 -23.65 7.30 -19.12
C ALA A 100 -24.11 5.97 -19.77
N ASP A 101 -23.25 4.94 -19.87
CA ASP A 101 -23.50 3.78 -20.76
C ASP A 101 -23.23 2.37 -20.16
N ARG A 102 -22.86 2.25 -18.88
CA ARG A 102 -22.54 0.94 -18.26
C ARG A 102 -23.09 0.83 -16.85
N PRO A 103 -23.51 -0.38 -16.40
CA PRO A 103 -23.89 -0.57 -15.01
C PRO A 103 -22.69 -0.23 -14.11
N ALA A 104 -22.85 0.87 -13.37
CA ALA A 104 -21.86 1.46 -12.46
C ALA A 104 -21.20 0.43 -11.52
N ARG A 105 -21.96 -0.59 -11.12
CA ARG A 105 -21.53 -1.62 -10.17
C ARG A 105 -21.87 -3.00 -10.71
N ARG A 106 -20.87 -3.69 -11.29
CA ARG A 106 -21.01 -5.10 -11.64
C ARG A 106 -20.70 -5.96 -10.42
N ARG A 107 -21.63 -6.84 -10.06
CA ARG A 107 -21.37 -7.91 -9.09
C ARG A 107 -20.22 -8.78 -9.63
N ARG A 108 -19.17 -8.97 -8.84
CA ARG A 108 -18.06 -9.84 -9.23
C ARG A 108 -18.53 -11.30 -9.26
N GLY A 109 -18.05 -12.04 -10.24
CA GLY A 109 -18.21 -13.49 -10.34
C GLY A 109 -17.12 -14.23 -9.56
N SER A 110 -16.67 -15.38 -10.08
CA SER A 110 -15.58 -16.16 -9.49
C SER A 110 -14.27 -15.39 -9.33
N SER A 111 -14.03 -14.34 -10.13
CA SER A 111 -12.86 -13.46 -10.00
C SER A 111 -12.79 -12.68 -8.68
N GLY A 112 -13.85 -12.67 -7.88
CA GLY A 112 -13.84 -12.11 -6.52
C GLY A 112 -13.57 -13.14 -5.42
N GLU A 113 -13.48 -14.43 -5.74
CA GLU A 113 -13.40 -15.53 -4.77
C GLU A 113 -11.98 -16.10 -4.70
N TRP A 114 -11.15 -15.50 -3.83
CA TRP A 114 -9.73 -15.82 -3.66
C TRP A 114 -9.45 -16.62 -2.36
N ARG A 115 -10.47 -17.21 -1.72
CA ARG A 115 -10.25 -17.91 -0.43
C ARG A 115 -9.27 -19.08 -0.55
N ARG A 116 -9.19 -19.71 -1.73
CA ARG A 116 -8.35 -20.89 -1.98
C ARG A 116 -6.93 -20.53 -2.45
N ASP A 117 -6.70 -19.31 -2.89
CA ASP A 117 -5.43 -18.82 -3.41
C ASP A 117 -4.53 -18.19 -2.33
N ARG A 118 -4.96 -18.24 -1.06
CA ARG A 118 -4.17 -17.73 0.04
C ARG A 118 -2.95 -18.60 0.26
N LEU A 119 -1.78 -17.98 0.39
CA LEU A 119 -0.58 -18.66 0.84
C LEU A 119 -0.83 -19.31 2.21
N SER A 120 -0.47 -20.58 2.31
CA SER A 120 -0.46 -21.32 3.56
C SER A 120 0.66 -20.81 4.48
N ARG A 121 0.54 -21.10 5.78
CA ARG A 121 1.61 -20.76 6.74
C ARG A 121 2.94 -21.41 6.38
N ALA A 122 2.91 -22.64 5.85
CA ALA A 122 4.12 -23.34 5.44
C ALA A 122 4.82 -22.64 4.27
N GLU A 123 4.05 -22.16 3.28
CA GLU A 123 4.60 -21.40 2.15
C GLU A 123 5.17 -20.07 2.60
N ILE A 124 4.50 -19.36 3.51
CA ILE A 124 5.01 -18.10 4.08
C ILE A 124 6.32 -18.34 4.83
N CYS A 125 6.39 -19.36 5.70
CA CYS A 125 7.63 -19.69 6.42
C CYS A 125 8.77 -20.03 5.45
N LYS A 126 8.51 -20.91 4.48
CA LYS A 126 9.49 -21.29 3.47
C LYS A 126 9.98 -20.10 2.65
N TYR A 127 9.08 -19.20 2.26
CA TYR A 127 9.44 -17.97 1.54
C TYR A 127 10.38 -17.10 2.37
N LYS A 128 10.05 -16.85 3.65
CA LYS A 128 10.89 -16.04 4.54
C LYS A 128 12.26 -16.68 4.76
N GLU A 129 12.33 -18.00 4.94
CA GLU A 129 13.60 -18.74 5.04
C GLU A 129 14.47 -18.58 3.78
N GLN A 130 13.85 -18.54 2.60
CA GLN A 130 14.57 -18.36 1.33
C GLN A 130 15.03 -16.92 1.10
N THR A 131 14.24 -15.93 1.52
CA THR A 131 14.53 -14.50 1.28
C THR A 131 15.28 -13.83 2.42
N GLY A 132 15.35 -14.44 3.60
CA GLY A 132 15.97 -13.86 4.80
C GLY A 132 15.15 -12.76 5.47
N GLN A 133 13.89 -12.57 5.08
CA GLN A 133 13.00 -11.51 5.58
C GLN A 133 12.40 -11.87 6.94
N HIS A 134 13.22 -11.80 7.99
CA HIS A 134 12.85 -12.20 9.35
C HIS A 134 12.85 -11.05 10.35
N ARG A 135 13.47 -9.90 10.03
CA ARG A 135 13.59 -8.79 10.95
C ARG A 135 12.26 -8.07 11.07
N ARG A 136 11.66 -8.11 12.27
CA ARG A 136 10.45 -7.33 12.57
C ARG A 136 10.75 -5.84 12.41
N TRP A 137 9.89 -5.13 11.70
CA TRP A 137 9.94 -3.68 11.65
C TRP A 137 9.70 -3.09 13.04
N GLN A 138 10.58 -2.18 13.44
CA GLN A 138 10.46 -1.42 14.68
C GLN A 138 10.44 0.06 14.32
N PRO A 139 9.57 0.87 14.94
CA PRO A 139 9.66 2.32 14.82
C PRO A 139 11.04 2.74 15.34
N ARG A 140 11.78 3.51 14.55
CA ARG A 140 13.01 4.14 15.07
C ARG A 140 12.56 5.18 16.12
N GLY A 141 13.16 5.12 17.30
CA GLY A 141 13.00 6.14 18.34
C GLY A 141 13.65 7.45 17.97
#